data_AF-A0A395J8Q8-F1
#
_entry.id   AF-A0A395J8Q8-F1
#
_cell.length_a   1.000
_cell.length_b   1.000
_cell.length_c   1.000
_cell.angle_alpha   90.00
_cell.angle_beta   90.00
_cell.angle_gamma   90.00
#
_symmetry.space_group_name_H-M   'P 1'
#
loop_
_entity.id
_entity.type
_entity.pdbx_description
1 polymer ?
#
loop_
_entity_poly.entity_id
_entity_poly.type
_entity_poly.pdbx_seq_one_letter_code
_entity_poly.pdbx_strand_id
1 'polypeptide(L)'
;MADDTPSNDNSKPDIYKLADDDGRFKRKDSQFRDWVSTEPDAKFWPRKEDTLLYLNRGCPWAHRANIVHKLKGLEDVIQIVTMGYNLTPDGWIYDGPTSDPCDPIYGFTKHKQLYYKADPDYTGRFTVPVLWDRKHETIVNNESSDIIRMFYTAFDAFIPPHLRETAKPLFPLDKQPQITSMNDWIYPPSTNGVYKCGFATTQSRLRRIHPPALRLTRPSRIPPRHHPNPLPLRPPHHGRRHQTLPHHRPLRRRLPHPVQV
;
A
#
# COMPACT_ATOMS: atom_id res chain seq x y z
N MET A 1 -34.77 -8.56 -26.54
CA MET A 1 -33.47 -8.21 -25.91
C MET A 1 -33.50 -8.73 -24.48
N ALA A 2 -32.37 -8.94 -23.81
CA ALA A 2 -32.40 -9.18 -22.36
C ALA A 2 -32.80 -7.87 -21.66
N ASP A 3 -33.57 -7.97 -20.57
CA ASP A 3 -33.76 -6.84 -19.67
C ASP A 3 -32.41 -6.51 -19.00
N ASP A 4 -32.04 -5.23 -19.02
CA ASP A 4 -30.79 -4.71 -18.50
C ASP A 4 -31.05 -3.57 -17.48
N THR A 5 -32.28 -3.48 -16.99
CA THR A 5 -32.69 -2.57 -15.91
C THR A 5 -31.91 -2.90 -14.63
N PRO A 6 -31.32 -1.91 -13.95
CA PRO A 6 -30.60 -2.13 -12.69
C PRO A 6 -31.49 -2.79 -11.63
N SER A 7 -31.01 -3.91 -11.08
CA SER A 7 -31.68 -4.64 -10.00
C SER A 7 -31.57 -3.92 -8.64
N ASN A 8 -32.23 -2.77 -8.52
CA ASN A 8 -32.17 -1.91 -7.34
C ASN A 8 -33.19 -2.34 -6.26
N ASP A 9 -32.78 -3.29 -5.41
CA ASP A 9 -33.59 -3.80 -4.30
C ASP A 9 -33.66 -2.78 -3.16
N ASN A 10 -34.70 -1.95 -3.20
CA ASN A 10 -34.96 -0.91 -2.21
C ASN A 10 -35.30 -1.43 -0.81
N SER A 11 -35.54 -2.74 -0.61
CA SER A 11 -35.73 -3.31 0.73
C SER A 11 -34.42 -3.43 1.53
N LYS A 12 -33.26 -3.39 0.86
CA LYS A 12 -31.96 -3.51 1.51
C LYS A 12 -31.49 -2.19 2.14
N PRO A 13 -30.92 -2.22 3.36
CA PRO A 13 -30.19 -1.09 3.93
C PRO A 13 -29.08 -0.56 3.01
N ASP A 14 -28.88 0.77 3.01
CA ASP A 14 -28.01 1.46 2.04
C ASP A 14 -26.54 1.03 2.09
N ILE A 15 -26.07 0.44 3.20
CA ILE A 15 -24.72 -0.11 3.30
C ILE A 15 -24.47 -1.28 2.31
N TYR A 16 -25.53 -1.96 1.87
CA TYR A 16 -25.48 -3.00 0.84
C TYR A 16 -25.72 -2.46 -0.58
N LYS A 17 -26.11 -1.18 -0.73
CA LYS A 17 -26.23 -0.49 -2.03
C LYS A 17 -24.84 -0.02 -2.46
N LEU A 18 -24.13 -0.93 -3.14
CA LEU A 18 -22.73 -0.74 -3.51
C LEU A 18 -22.53 -0.17 -4.92
N ALA A 19 -23.50 -0.36 -5.81
CA ALA A 19 -23.54 0.26 -7.14
C ALA A 19 -24.22 1.64 -7.14
N ASP A 20 -23.84 2.48 -8.10
CA ASP A 20 -24.55 3.71 -8.47
C ASP A 20 -25.80 3.36 -9.31
N ASP A 21 -26.73 4.29 -9.49
CA ASP A 21 -28.00 4.07 -10.23
C ASP A 21 -27.81 3.61 -11.69
N ASP A 22 -26.65 3.93 -12.29
CA ASP A 22 -26.31 3.48 -13.63
C ASP A 22 -25.89 1.98 -13.67
N GLY A 23 -25.85 1.33 -12.51
CA GLY A 23 -25.53 -0.08 -12.30
C GLY A 23 -24.04 -0.42 -12.20
N ARG A 24 -23.15 0.59 -12.18
CA ARG A 24 -21.71 0.41 -11.94
C ARG A 24 -21.38 0.48 -10.44
N PHE A 25 -20.44 -0.35 -10.01
CA PHE A 25 -19.70 -0.09 -8.77
C PHE A 25 -18.62 0.97 -8.99
N LYS A 26 -18.81 2.16 -8.40
CA LYS A 26 -17.75 3.14 -8.18
C LYS A 26 -17.29 3.08 -6.71
N ARG A 27 -16.01 2.78 -6.49
CA ARG A 27 -15.40 2.92 -5.16
C ARG A 27 -15.37 4.41 -4.80
N LYS A 28 -15.96 4.78 -3.66
CA LYS A 28 -15.77 6.11 -3.04
C LYS A 28 -14.37 6.16 -2.41
N ASP A 29 -13.71 7.31 -2.52
CA ASP A 29 -12.33 7.47 -2.05
C ASP A 29 -12.24 7.64 -0.53
N SER A 30 -11.10 7.23 0.03
CA SER A 30 -10.76 7.30 1.45
C SER A 30 -10.60 8.76 1.89
N GLN A 31 -11.26 9.16 2.99
CA GLN A 31 -11.42 10.57 3.38
C GLN A 31 -10.38 11.04 4.41
N PHE A 32 -9.99 10.19 5.36
CA PHE A 32 -8.91 10.50 6.30
C PHE A 32 -7.58 10.17 5.64
N ARG A 33 -6.76 11.20 5.38
CA ARG A 33 -5.57 11.13 4.53
C ARG A 33 -4.34 11.83 5.12
N ASP A 34 -4.34 12.10 6.43
CA ASP A 34 -3.15 12.58 7.13
C ASP A 34 -2.09 11.48 7.22
N TRP A 35 -0.88 11.86 7.61
CA TRP A 35 0.30 10.99 7.64
C TRP A 35 0.98 10.99 9.01
N VAL A 36 1.41 9.81 9.44
CA VAL A 36 2.41 9.68 10.51
C VAL A 36 3.79 10.01 9.93
N SER A 37 4.51 10.94 10.54
CA SER A 37 5.82 11.42 10.06
C SER A 37 6.77 11.73 11.23
N THR A 38 8.07 11.74 10.93
CA THR A 38 9.16 12.13 11.85
C THR A 38 9.70 13.53 11.58
N GLU A 39 9.11 14.28 10.63
CA GLU A 39 9.51 15.65 10.33
C GLU A 39 9.09 16.62 11.46
N PRO A 40 9.86 17.70 11.75
CA PRO A 40 9.67 18.54 12.93
C PRO A 40 8.27 19.18 13.11
N ASP A 41 7.53 19.36 12.03
CA ASP A 41 6.19 19.96 11.97
C ASP A 41 5.05 18.92 11.85
N ALA A 42 5.36 17.62 11.95
CA ALA A 42 4.38 16.55 11.79
C ALA A 42 3.22 16.64 12.78
N LYS A 43 1.99 16.73 12.25
CA LYS A 43 0.73 16.65 13.03
C LYS A 43 0.64 15.34 13.82
N PHE A 44 0.98 14.22 13.18
CA PHE A 44 1.00 12.90 13.81
C PHE A 44 2.44 12.36 13.85
N TRP A 45 2.97 12.26 15.06
CA TRP A 45 4.24 11.60 15.33
C TRP A 45 4.05 10.11 15.56
N PRO A 46 4.99 9.25 15.14
CA PRO A 46 4.93 7.81 15.40
C PRO A 46 5.06 7.56 16.90
N ARG A 47 4.12 6.81 17.47
CA ARG A 47 4.08 6.48 18.90
C ARG A 47 3.90 4.98 19.10
N LYS A 48 4.83 4.38 19.84
CA LYS A 48 4.62 3.06 20.44
C LYS A 48 3.42 3.12 21.40
N GLU A 49 2.59 2.09 21.44
CA GLU A 49 1.46 1.90 22.39
C GLU A 49 0.26 2.89 22.28
N ASP A 50 0.44 4.11 21.73
CA ASP A 50 -0.66 5.04 21.39
C ASP A 50 -1.22 4.83 19.97
N THR A 51 -0.56 4.05 19.10
CA THR A 51 -1.02 3.83 17.71
C THR A 51 -1.82 2.53 17.59
N LEU A 52 -3.02 2.59 16.99
CA LEU A 52 -3.86 1.41 16.76
C LEU A 52 -4.23 1.22 15.28
N LEU A 53 -4.34 -0.04 14.85
CA LEU A 53 -4.75 -0.44 13.51
C LEU A 53 -6.03 -1.29 13.59
N TYR A 54 -7.16 -0.69 13.26
CA TYR A 54 -8.46 -1.35 13.20
C TYR A 54 -8.66 -2.05 11.85
N LEU A 55 -8.96 -3.36 11.84
CA LEU A 55 -9.11 -4.15 10.62
C LEU A 55 -10.15 -5.28 10.70
N ASN A 56 -10.71 -5.67 9.55
CA ASN A 56 -11.33 -6.97 9.38
C ASN A 56 -10.36 -7.88 8.62
N ARG A 57 -10.14 -9.11 9.09
CA ARG A 57 -9.13 -10.03 8.51
C ARG A 57 -9.48 -10.54 7.10
N GLY A 58 -10.76 -10.56 6.74
CA GLY A 58 -11.25 -10.91 5.41
C GLY A 58 -11.20 -9.76 4.39
N CYS A 59 -11.02 -8.51 4.83
CA CYS A 59 -10.89 -7.37 3.92
C CYS A 59 -9.49 -7.32 3.28
N PRO A 60 -9.32 -7.50 1.95
CA PRO A 60 -8.01 -7.53 1.32
C PRO A 60 -7.27 -6.18 1.41
N TRP A 61 -8.00 -5.06 1.53
CA TRP A 61 -7.42 -3.73 1.75
C TRP A 61 -6.77 -3.64 3.12
N ALA A 62 -7.43 -4.15 4.16
CA ALA A 62 -6.89 -4.16 5.52
C ALA A 62 -5.81 -5.24 5.71
N HIS A 63 -5.93 -6.35 4.97
CA HIS A 63 -4.94 -7.43 4.96
C HIS A 63 -3.55 -6.96 4.45
N ARG A 64 -3.50 -5.94 3.57
CA ARG A 64 -2.23 -5.27 3.19
C ARG A 64 -1.50 -4.68 4.39
N ALA A 65 -2.21 -3.92 5.23
CA ALA A 65 -1.66 -3.31 6.43
C ALA A 65 -1.24 -4.39 7.45
N ASN A 66 -2.05 -5.44 7.64
CA ASN A 66 -1.73 -6.61 8.47
C ASN A 66 -0.44 -7.34 8.00
N ILE A 67 -0.23 -7.49 6.69
CA ILE A 67 1.00 -8.08 6.14
C ILE A 67 2.22 -7.19 6.42
N VAL A 68 2.14 -5.89 6.16
CA VAL A 68 3.29 -4.99 6.36
C VAL A 68 3.63 -4.82 7.85
N HIS A 69 2.62 -4.73 8.72
CA HIS A 69 2.76 -4.78 10.17
C HIS A 69 3.61 -5.97 10.62
N LYS A 70 3.27 -7.19 10.16
CA LYS A 70 4.02 -8.41 10.44
C LYS A 70 5.39 -8.49 9.76
N LEU A 71 5.55 -7.96 8.55
CA LEU A 71 6.85 -7.96 7.86
C LEU A 71 7.88 -7.01 8.49
N LYS A 72 7.41 -5.96 9.17
CA LYS A 72 8.22 -4.94 9.86
C LYS A 72 8.42 -5.23 11.36
N GLY A 73 7.67 -6.16 11.96
CA GLY A 73 7.75 -6.46 13.39
C GLY A 73 7.10 -5.38 14.25
N LEU A 74 5.94 -4.86 13.82
CA LEU A 74 5.24 -3.75 14.47
C LEU A 74 4.25 -4.20 15.56
N GLU A 75 4.24 -5.49 15.93
CA GLU A 75 3.41 -6.06 17.00
C GLU A 75 3.48 -5.28 18.32
N ASP A 76 4.68 -5.04 18.82
CA ASP A 76 4.90 -4.34 20.09
C ASP A 76 4.78 -2.81 19.94
N VAL A 77 4.48 -2.29 18.74
CA VAL A 77 4.49 -0.86 18.42
C VAL A 77 3.08 -0.34 18.12
N ILE A 78 2.32 -1.10 17.33
CA ILE A 78 0.99 -0.75 16.85
C ILE A 78 0.03 -1.88 17.21
N GLN A 79 -0.90 -1.62 18.13
CA GLN A 79 -1.91 -2.60 18.52
C GLN A 79 -2.89 -2.83 17.36
N ILE A 80 -3.12 -4.08 16.98
CA ILE A 80 -4.20 -4.43 16.05
C ILE A 80 -5.49 -4.64 16.84
N VAL A 81 -6.58 -4.04 16.36
CA VAL A 81 -7.95 -4.32 16.82
C VAL A 81 -8.72 -4.92 15.65
N THR A 82 -9.46 -6.00 15.90
CA THR A 82 -10.14 -6.79 14.87
C THR A 82 -11.66 -6.68 14.95
N MET A 83 -12.32 -6.70 13.79
CA MET A 83 -13.78 -6.73 13.63
C MET A 83 -14.25 -8.04 12.98
N GLY A 84 -15.45 -8.47 13.36
CA GLY A 84 -16.06 -9.72 12.94
C GLY A 84 -16.29 -9.78 11.42
N TYR A 85 -16.38 -11.00 10.88
CA TYR A 85 -16.50 -11.22 9.43
C TYR A 85 -17.85 -10.77 8.84
N ASN A 86 -18.86 -10.55 9.68
CA ASN A 86 -20.23 -10.22 9.25
C ASN A 86 -20.42 -8.71 9.08
N LEU A 87 -20.69 -8.26 7.85
CA LEU A 87 -21.10 -6.88 7.57
C LEU A 87 -22.60 -6.72 7.87
N THR A 88 -22.92 -6.06 8.98
CA THR A 88 -24.30 -5.82 9.44
C THR A 88 -24.91 -4.55 8.81
N PRO A 89 -26.22 -4.27 8.99
CA PRO A 89 -26.81 -2.97 8.64
C PRO A 89 -26.15 -1.78 9.36
N ASP A 90 -25.53 -2.01 10.52
CA ASP A 90 -24.74 -1.03 11.27
C ASP A 90 -23.27 -0.93 10.79
N GLY A 91 -22.86 -1.75 9.84
CA GLY A 91 -21.48 -1.88 9.37
C GLY A 91 -20.70 -2.99 10.05
N TRP A 92 -19.38 -2.82 10.11
CA TRP A 92 -18.49 -3.71 10.83
C TRP A 92 -18.74 -3.59 12.34
N ILE A 93 -18.78 -4.74 13.01
CA ILE A 93 -18.97 -4.83 14.46
C ILE A 93 -17.80 -5.58 15.10
N TYR A 94 -17.63 -5.34 16.39
CA TYR A 94 -16.80 -6.16 17.27
C TYR A 94 -17.73 -7.24 17.84
N ASP A 95 -17.43 -8.52 17.61
CA ASP A 95 -18.35 -9.64 17.90
C ASP A 95 -17.89 -10.55 19.04
N GLY A 96 -16.59 -10.71 19.28
CA GLY A 96 -16.01 -11.61 20.29
C GLY A 96 -15.58 -13.00 19.76
N PRO A 97 -16.46 -13.84 19.19
CA PRO A 97 -16.05 -15.16 18.68
C PRO A 97 -15.12 -15.14 17.46
N THR A 98 -15.14 -14.09 16.64
CA THR A 98 -14.30 -13.99 15.43
C THR A 98 -13.40 -12.76 15.40
N SER A 99 -13.44 -11.96 16.45
CA SER A 99 -12.84 -10.63 16.56
C SER A 99 -12.73 -10.18 18.01
N ASP A 100 -12.24 -8.96 18.26
CA ASP A 100 -12.28 -8.39 19.61
C ASP A 100 -13.76 -8.20 20.06
N PRO A 101 -14.05 -8.27 21.37
CA PRO A 101 -15.43 -8.15 21.88
C PRO A 101 -15.97 -6.70 21.83
N CYS A 102 -15.06 -5.73 21.83
CA CYS A 102 -15.33 -4.31 21.65
C CYS A 102 -14.02 -3.61 21.24
N ASP A 103 -14.11 -2.35 20.83
CA ASP A 103 -12.96 -1.44 20.76
C ASP A 103 -12.33 -1.27 22.17
N PRO A 104 -11.02 -1.51 22.34
CA PRO A 104 -10.36 -1.47 23.64
C PRO A 104 -10.16 -0.07 24.23
N ILE A 105 -10.40 1.01 23.47
CA ILE A 105 -10.23 2.38 23.98
C ILE A 105 -11.52 2.92 24.61
N TYR A 106 -12.66 2.77 23.90
CA TYR A 106 -13.94 3.39 24.25
C TYR A 106 -15.07 2.39 24.49
N GLY A 107 -14.83 1.08 24.33
CA GLY A 107 -15.85 0.04 24.48
C GLY A 107 -16.88 0.03 23.36
N PHE A 108 -16.60 0.66 22.20
CA PHE A 108 -17.52 0.68 21.06
C PHE A 108 -17.76 -0.73 20.52
N THR A 109 -19.00 -1.03 20.14
CA THR A 109 -19.41 -2.33 19.54
C THR A 109 -19.62 -2.25 18.03
N LYS A 110 -19.70 -1.03 17.47
CA LYS A 110 -19.91 -0.76 16.05
C LYS A 110 -18.81 0.16 15.52
N HIS A 111 -18.11 -0.22 14.46
CA HIS A 111 -16.94 0.52 13.95
C HIS A 111 -17.26 1.96 13.53
N LYS A 112 -18.51 2.25 13.13
CA LYS A 112 -18.96 3.61 12.84
C LYS A 112 -18.85 4.59 14.02
N GLN A 113 -18.88 4.10 15.27
CA GLN A 113 -18.70 4.94 16.46
C GLN A 113 -17.28 5.55 16.51
N LEU A 114 -16.27 4.82 16.02
CA LEU A 114 -14.90 5.30 15.92
C LEU A 114 -14.77 6.45 14.90
N TYR A 115 -15.49 6.34 13.77
CA TYR A 115 -15.59 7.43 12.79
C TYR A 115 -16.28 8.66 13.38
N TYR A 116 -17.43 8.51 14.05
CA TYR A 116 -18.13 9.64 14.68
C TYR A 116 -17.38 10.26 15.87
N LYS A 117 -16.46 9.53 16.50
CA LYS A 117 -15.53 10.05 17.53
C LYS A 117 -14.41 10.91 16.91
N ALA A 118 -14.00 10.63 15.68
CA ALA A 118 -13.02 11.42 14.93
C ALA A 118 -13.63 12.61 14.17
N ASP A 119 -14.85 12.45 13.66
CA ASP A 119 -15.62 13.43 12.88
C ASP A 119 -17.13 13.19 13.11
N PRO A 120 -17.81 14.00 13.94
CA PRO A 120 -19.24 13.84 14.22
C PRO A 120 -20.14 13.96 12.97
N ASP A 121 -19.70 14.72 11.95
CA ASP A 121 -20.45 15.00 10.73
C ASP A 121 -20.11 14.01 9.59
N TYR A 122 -19.42 12.90 9.90
CA TYR A 122 -18.92 11.96 8.91
C TYR A 122 -20.01 11.27 8.07
N THR A 123 -20.08 11.63 6.78
CA THR A 123 -21.03 11.09 5.79
C THR A 123 -20.44 10.04 4.83
N GLY A 124 -19.19 9.61 5.07
CA GLY A 124 -18.49 8.64 4.21
C GLY A 124 -18.89 7.17 4.45
N ARG A 125 -18.02 6.23 4.03
CA ARG A 125 -18.18 4.80 4.32
C ARG A 125 -17.23 4.40 5.47
N PHE A 126 -17.74 3.68 6.46
CA PHE A 126 -16.99 3.15 7.60
C PHE A 126 -16.07 1.99 7.16
N THR A 127 -15.01 2.30 6.42
CA THR A 127 -14.10 1.32 5.81
C THR A 127 -13.02 0.84 6.77
N VAL A 128 -12.40 -0.30 6.41
CA VAL A 128 -11.16 -0.81 7.03
C VAL A 128 -10.08 -0.98 5.95
N PRO A 129 -8.79 -0.76 6.25
CA PRO A 129 -8.22 -0.49 7.58
C PRO A 129 -8.44 0.96 8.03
N VAL A 130 -8.30 1.19 9.34
CA VAL A 130 -8.22 2.52 9.96
C VAL A 130 -6.98 2.57 10.84
N LEU A 131 -6.11 3.56 10.59
CA LEU A 131 -4.99 3.91 11.46
C LEU A 131 -5.45 5.02 12.40
N TRP A 132 -5.43 4.74 13.69
CA TRP A 132 -5.89 5.60 14.77
C TRP A 132 -4.71 6.07 15.61
N ASP A 133 -4.70 7.35 15.98
CA ASP A 133 -3.81 7.88 17.01
C ASP A 133 -4.62 8.16 18.28
N ARG A 134 -4.28 7.44 19.35
CA ARG A 134 -4.92 7.58 20.65
C ARG A 134 -4.67 8.95 21.27
N LYS A 135 -3.52 9.59 20.98
CA LYS A 135 -3.17 10.88 21.60
C LYS A 135 -4.10 12.02 21.13
N HIS A 136 -4.37 12.12 19.83
CA HIS A 136 -5.30 13.13 19.28
C HIS A 136 -6.74 12.62 19.17
N GLU A 137 -7.04 11.41 19.67
CA GLU A 137 -8.35 10.76 19.63
C GLU A 137 -9.03 10.76 18.25
N THR A 138 -8.26 10.50 17.18
CA THR A 138 -8.79 10.62 15.81
C THR A 138 -8.18 9.62 14.81
N ILE A 139 -8.84 9.48 13.66
CA ILE A 139 -8.34 8.70 12.52
C ILE A 139 -7.24 9.51 11.83
N VAL A 140 -6.02 8.98 11.80
CA VAL A 140 -4.93 9.53 10.98
C VAL A 140 -5.22 9.26 9.51
N ASN A 141 -5.53 8.01 9.18
CA ASN A 141 -5.68 7.58 7.80
C ASN A 141 -6.61 6.37 7.66
N ASN A 142 -7.42 6.33 6.60
CA ASN A 142 -8.24 5.14 6.25
C ASN A 142 -7.96 4.59 4.84
N GLU A 143 -6.86 4.99 4.21
CA GLU A 143 -6.37 4.45 2.93
C GLU A 143 -5.26 3.40 3.11
N SER A 144 -5.59 2.15 2.77
CA SER A 144 -4.70 0.99 2.80
C SER A 144 -3.32 1.19 2.16
N SER A 145 -3.24 1.97 1.07
CA SER A 145 -2.03 2.19 0.29
C SER A 145 -1.13 3.30 0.83
N ASP A 146 -1.64 4.16 1.72
CA ASP A 146 -0.86 5.17 2.43
C ASP A 146 -0.39 4.64 3.79
N ILE A 147 -1.25 3.91 4.51
CA ILE A 147 -0.91 3.26 5.79
C ILE A 147 0.31 2.32 5.65
N ILE A 148 0.37 1.51 4.59
CA ILE A 148 1.55 0.66 4.35
C ILE A 148 2.83 1.47 4.08
N ARG A 149 2.73 2.66 3.48
CA ARG A 149 3.89 3.53 3.22
C ARG A 149 4.41 4.15 4.52
N MET A 150 3.52 4.55 5.43
CA MET A 150 3.90 4.97 6.79
C MET A 150 4.58 3.83 7.54
N PHE A 151 4.06 2.60 7.45
CA PHE A 151 4.63 1.43 8.13
C PHE A 151 6.01 1.02 7.57
N TYR A 152 6.39 1.43 6.36
CA TYR A 152 7.73 1.17 5.83
C TYR A 152 8.80 1.93 6.63
N THR A 153 8.59 3.19 7.02
CA THR A 153 9.66 4.02 7.62
C THR A 153 9.30 4.73 8.91
N ALA A 154 8.07 5.23 9.10
CA ALA A 154 7.74 6.13 10.21
C ALA A 154 7.95 5.50 11.59
N PHE A 155 7.83 4.18 11.70
CA PHE A 155 8.00 3.44 12.95
C PHE A 155 9.35 2.71 13.08
N ASP A 156 10.29 2.93 12.16
CA ASP A 156 11.60 2.23 12.13
C ASP A 156 12.38 2.40 13.46
N ALA A 157 12.24 3.55 14.13
CA ALA A 157 12.88 3.83 15.41
C ALA A 157 12.53 2.82 16.52
N PHE A 158 11.30 2.27 16.50
CA PHE A 158 10.77 1.39 17.55
C PHE A 158 11.00 -0.11 17.28
N ILE A 159 11.46 -0.49 16.08
CA ILE A 159 11.67 -1.89 15.68
C ILE A 159 13.17 -2.27 15.63
N PRO A 160 13.50 -3.58 15.74
CA PRO A 160 14.88 -4.08 15.64
C PRO A 160 15.60 -3.60 14.36
N PRO A 161 16.90 -3.25 14.43
CA PRO A 161 17.63 -2.69 13.28
C PRO A 161 17.60 -3.53 11.99
N HIS A 162 17.49 -4.86 12.10
CA HIS A 162 17.43 -5.77 10.94
C HIS A 162 16.05 -5.84 10.25
N LEU A 163 15.02 -5.20 10.81
CA LEU A 163 13.66 -5.07 10.23
C LEU A 163 13.38 -3.64 9.70
N ARG A 164 14.28 -2.70 9.96
CA ARG A 164 14.22 -1.32 9.45
C ARG A 164 14.35 -1.29 7.93
N GLU A 165 13.77 -0.27 7.31
CA GLU A 165 13.74 -0.15 5.84
C GLU A 165 15.14 -0.05 5.24
N THR A 166 16.09 0.52 6.01
CA THR A 166 17.52 0.60 5.66
C THR A 166 18.22 -0.76 5.59
N ALA A 167 17.71 -1.78 6.27
CA ALA A 167 18.26 -3.14 6.29
C ALA A 167 17.43 -4.15 5.48
N LYS A 168 16.11 -3.96 5.43
CA LYS A 168 15.13 -4.86 4.82
C LYS A 168 14.06 -4.05 4.07
N PRO A 169 14.41 -3.38 2.96
CA PRO A 169 13.50 -2.48 2.27
C PRO A 169 12.34 -3.23 1.61
N LEU A 170 11.10 -2.83 1.94
CA LEU A 170 9.87 -3.26 1.29
C LEU A 170 9.53 -2.37 0.08
N PHE A 171 10.04 -1.13 0.03
CA PHE A 171 9.83 -0.18 -1.07
C PHE A 171 11.13 0.52 -1.52
N PRO A 172 12.18 -0.22 -1.92
CA PRO A 172 13.50 0.34 -2.25
C PRO A 172 13.45 1.30 -3.45
N LEU A 173 14.14 2.44 -3.32
CA LEU A 173 14.11 3.58 -4.25
C LEU A 173 14.26 3.20 -5.74
N ASP A 174 15.20 2.30 -6.05
CA ASP A 174 15.51 1.88 -7.42
C ASP A 174 14.47 0.92 -8.04
N LYS A 175 13.48 0.49 -7.27
CA LYS A 175 12.32 -0.32 -7.68
C LYS A 175 10.98 0.42 -7.61
N GLN A 176 10.92 1.62 -7.01
CA GLN A 176 9.66 2.33 -6.83
C GLN A 176 8.90 2.61 -8.14
N PRO A 177 9.54 3.03 -9.27
CA PRO A 177 8.84 3.20 -10.54
C PRO A 177 8.19 1.91 -11.07
N GLN A 178 8.89 0.78 -10.92
CA GLN A 178 8.45 -0.53 -11.39
C GLN A 178 7.33 -1.10 -10.49
N ILE A 179 7.43 -0.88 -9.17
CA ILE A 179 6.38 -1.25 -8.21
C ILE A 179 5.11 -0.42 -8.43
N THR A 180 5.24 0.90 -8.64
CA THR A 180 4.11 1.79 -8.96
C THR A 180 3.44 1.37 -10.27
N SER A 181 4.21 1.20 -11.36
CA SER A 181 3.68 0.73 -12.65
C SER A 181 2.98 -0.64 -12.55
N MET A 182 3.50 -1.56 -11.72
CA MET A 182 2.86 -2.84 -11.45
C MET A 182 1.55 -2.67 -10.66
N ASN A 183 1.52 -1.80 -9.65
CA ASN A 183 0.32 -1.51 -8.86
C ASN A 183 -0.78 -0.88 -9.73
N ASP A 184 -0.43 0.08 -10.60
CA ASP A 184 -1.35 0.73 -11.53
C ASP A 184 -1.90 -0.24 -12.58
N TRP A 185 -1.13 -1.28 -12.94
CA TRP A 185 -1.58 -2.35 -13.82
C TRP A 185 -2.48 -3.39 -13.11
N ILE A 186 -2.18 -3.74 -11.85
CA ILE A 186 -2.93 -4.76 -11.08
C ILE A 186 -4.24 -4.19 -10.49
N TYR A 187 -4.23 -2.98 -9.93
CA TYR A 187 -5.36 -2.47 -9.14
C TYR A 187 -6.66 -2.29 -9.95
N PRO A 188 -6.69 -1.60 -11.10
CA PRO A 188 -7.94 -1.33 -11.82
C PRO A 188 -8.67 -2.58 -12.37
N PRO A 189 -7.97 -3.62 -12.90
CA PRO A 189 -8.62 -4.80 -13.48
C PRO A 189 -8.59 -6.06 -12.59
N SER A 190 -7.77 -6.11 -11.54
CA SER A 190 -7.75 -7.23 -10.58
C SER A 190 -8.32 -6.82 -9.23
N THR A 191 -7.56 -6.09 -8.39
CA THR A 191 -7.96 -5.86 -6.98
C THR A 191 -9.26 -5.07 -6.84
N ASN A 192 -9.50 -4.09 -7.72
CA ASN A 192 -10.78 -3.38 -7.84
C ASN A 192 -11.67 -3.97 -8.96
N GLY A 193 -11.10 -4.79 -9.86
CA GLY A 193 -11.83 -5.43 -10.95
C GLY A 193 -12.84 -6.47 -10.46
N VAL A 194 -12.47 -7.30 -9.49
CA VAL A 194 -13.38 -8.32 -8.92
C VAL A 194 -14.61 -7.70 -8.25
N TYR A 195 -14.46 -6.56 -7.58
CA TYR A 195 -15.58 -5.82 -6.99
C TYR A 195 -16.48 -5.19 -8.06
N LYS A 196 -15.90 -4.65 -9.15
CA LYS A 196 -16.70 -4.16 -10.29
C LYS A 196 -17.55 -5.27 -10.89
N CYS A 197 -17.02 -6.49 -11.02
CA CYS A 197 -17.79 -7.64 -11.49
C CYS A 197 -18.88 -8.07 -10.49
N GLY A 198 -18.51 -8.27 -9.23
CA GLY A 198 -19.41 -8.81 -8.19
C GLY A 198 -20.53 -7.87 -7.75
N PHE A 199 -20.39 -6.56 -7.99
CA PHE A 199 -21.38 -5.54 -7.65
C PHE A 199 -22.00 -4.85 -8.87
N ALA A 200 -21.82 -5.37 -10.09
CA ALA A 200 -22.53 -4.88 -11.28
C ALA A 200 -23.99 -5.38 -11.26
N THR A 201 -24.97 -4.46 -11.24
CA THR A 201 -26.41 -4.82 -11.16
C THR A 201 -27.09 -4.98 -12.52
N THR A 202 -26.37 -4.73 -13.63
CA THR A 202 -26.84 -5.00 -15.01
C THR A 202 -25.88 -5.91 -15.78
N GLN A 203 -26.44 -6.66 -16.74
CA GLN A 203 -25.69 -7.59 -17.57
C GLN A 203 -24.74 -6.85 -18.53
N SER A 204 -25.10 -5.66 -19.06
CA SER A 204 -24.19 -4.83 -19.86
C SER A 204 -23.02 -4.29 -19.05
N ARG A 205 -23.21 -3.95 -17.76
CA ARG A 205 -22.08 -3.52 -16.91
C ARG A 205 -21.10 -4.66 -16.71
N LEU A 206 -21.59 -5.85 -16.36
CA LEU A 206 -20.77 -7.05 -16.22
C LEU A 206 -20.02 -7.40 -17.52
N ARG A 207 -20.66 -7.28 -18.70
CA ARG A 207 -20.01 -7.54 -20.01
C ARG A 207 -19.01 -6.48 -20.44
N ARG A 208 -19.23 -5.20 -20.09
CA ARG A 208 -18.29 -4.10 -20.39
C ARG A 208 -17.06 -4.11 -19.49
N ILE A 209 -17.12 -4.79 -18.34
CA ILE A 209 -15.92 -5.13 -17.57
C ILE A 209 -15.23 -6.30 -18.28
N HIS A 210 -14.42 -5.97 -19.28
CA HIS A 210 -13.44 -6.92 -19.80
C HIS A 210 -12.62 -7.49 -18.63
N PRO A 211 -12.39 -8.82 -18.56
CA PRO A 211 -11.65 -9.42 -17.46
C PRO A 211 -10.19 -9.75 -17.81
N PRO A 212 -9.23 -8.80 -17.69
CA PRO A 212 -7.84 -9.16 -17.42
C PRO A 212 -7.69 -9.98 -16.13
N ALA A 213 -8.67 -9.91 -15.21
CA ALA A 213 -8.78 -10.79 -14.04
C ALA A 213 -8.66 -12.29 -14.38
N LEU A 214 -9.12 -12.73 -15.56
CA LEU A 214 -8.99 -14.11 -16.04
C LEU A 214 -7.76 -14.35 -16.94
N ARG A 215 -6.93 -13.32 -17.18
CA ARG A 215 -5.65 -13.41 -17.91
C ARG A 215 -4.44 -13.67 -17.00
N LEU A 216 -4.67 -14.18 -15.78
CA LEU A 216 -3.62 -14.81 -14.96
C LEU A 216 -2.93 -15.99 -15.68
N THR A 217 -3.54 -16.51 -16.75
CA THR A 217 -3.04 -17.57 -17.64
C THR A 217 -1.81 -17.24 -18.49
N ARG A 218 -1.18 -16.05 -18.37
CA ARG A 218 0.09 -15.73 -19.04
C ARG A 218 1.07 -14.97 -18.15
N PRO A 219 1.97 -15.66 -17.41
CA PRO A 219 3.12 -15.05 -16.71
C PRO A 219 4.06 -14.26 -17.64
N SER A 220 4.06 -14.56 -18.93
CA SER A 220 4.90 -13.92 -19.97
C SER A 220 4.48 -12.49 -20.38
N ARG A 221 3.59 -11.83 -19.62
CA ARG A 221 3.26 -10.40 -19.78
C ARG A 221 3.26 -9.63 -18.45
N ILE A 222 4.35 -9.77 -17.69
CA ILE A 222 4.88 -8.65 -16.90
C ILE A 222 4.96 -7.42 -17.85
N PRO A 223 4.59 -6.19 -17.41
CA PRO A 223 4.75 -5.00 -18.24
C PRO A 223 6.21 -4.89 -18.75
N PRO A 224 6.43 -4.49 -20.01
CA PRO A 224 7.77 -4.45 -20.58
C PRO A 224 8.66 -3.56 -19.71
N ARG A 225 9.86 -4.04 -19.38
CA ARG A 225 10.83 -3.26 -18.61
C ARG A 225 11.13 -1.99 -19.40
N HIS A 226 10.65 -0.84 -18.91
CA HIS A 226 11.14 0.45 -19.34
C HIS A 226 12.58 0.63 -18.85
N HIS A 227 13.51 -0.01 -19.55
CA HIS A 227 14.90 0.40 -19.51
C HIS A 227 14.97 1.83 -20.06
N PRO A 228 15.56 2.80 -19.33
CA PRO A 228 15.97 4.04 -19.98
C PRO A 228 16.94 3.67 -21.10
N ASN A 229 16.79 4.30 -22.27
CA ASN A 229 17.64 3.99 -23.42
C ASN A 229 19.13 4.13 -23.02
N PRO A 230 19.98 3.13 -23.28
CA PRO A 230 21.41 3.33 -23.15
C PRO A 230 21.83 4.48 -24.07
N LEU A 231 22.64 5.40 -23.55
CA LEU A 231 23.18 6.50 -24.34
C LEU A 231 23.90 5.95 -25.58
N PRO A 232 23.73 6.56 -26.77
CA PRO A 232 24.28 6.02 -28.01
C PRO A 232 25.80 5.89 -27.91
N LEU A 233 26.28 4.66 -28.03
CA LEU A 233 27.70 4.34 -28.00
C LEU A 233 28.41 5.07 -29.14
N ARG A 234 29.52 5.76 -28.83
CA ARG A 234 30.36 6.38 -29.86
C ARG A 234 30.88 5.31 -30.83
N PRO A 235 30.90 5.57 -32.14
CA PRO A 235 31.40 4.60 -33.12
C PRO A 235 32.91 4.38 -32.97
N PRO A 236 33.41 3.18 -33.31
CA PRO A 236 34.83 2.83 -33.13
C PRO A 236 35.71 3.52 -34.19
N HIS A 237 36.80 4.15 -33.73
CA HIS A 237 37.87 4.59 -34.64
C HIS A 237 38.75 3.40 -35.05
N HIS A 238 38.81 3.11 -36.35
CA HIS A 238 39.81 2.22 -36.92
C HIS A 238 40.56 2.88 -38.09
N GLY A 239 41.89 2.85 -38.02
CA GLY A 239 42.76 2.88 -39.20
C GLY A 239 43.65 4.11 -39.39
N ARG A 240 44.90 4.01 -38.93
CA ARG A 240 46.09 3.98 -39.81
C ARG A 240 47.31 3.40 -39.06
N ARG A 241 48.40 3.12 -39.78
CA ARG A 241 49.53 2.25 -39.36
C ARG A 241 50.86 3.01 -39.26
N HIS A 242 51.86 2.34 -38.67
CA HIS A 242 53.32 2.55 -38.79
C HIS A 242 53.86 3.86 -38.16
N GLN A 243 54.89 3.89 -37.30
CA GLN A 243 56.25 3.34 -37.48
C GLN A 243 57.04 3.12 -36.16
N THR A 244 57.98 2.16 -36.21
CA THR A 244 59.32 2.09 -35.54
C THR A 244 59.54 2.34 -34.03
N LEU A 245 60.15 1.35 -33.36
CA LEU A 245 61.03 1.49 -32.18
C LEU A 245 62.43 2.02 -32.58
N PRO A 246 63.24 2.49 -31.61
CA PRO A 246 64.44 1.71 -31.28
C PRO A 246 64.76 1.58 -29.76
N HIS A 247 65.68 0.67 -29.43
CA HIS A 247 66.27 0.44 -28.09
C HIS A 247 67.20 1.62 -27.66
N HIS A 248 67.51 1.88 -26.37
CA HIS A 248 68.50 1.08 -25.61
C HIS A 248 68.63 1.41 -24.10
N ARG A 249 68.64 0.31 -23.31
CA ARG A 249 69.37 0.01 -22.04
C ARG A 249 69.24 0.90 -20.77
N PRO A 250 69.48 0.34 -19.55
CA PRO A 250 69.24 0.98 -18.25
C PRO A 250 70.54 1.35 -17.49
N LEU A 251 70.43 2.03 -16.32
CA LEU A 251 71.48 2.00 -15.27
C LEU A 251 70.96 2.39 -13.84
N ARG A 252 71.29 1.53 -12.86
CA ARG A 252 71.53 1.73 -11.41
C ARG A 252 70.52 2.38 -10.43
N ARG A 253 70.15 1.55 -9.44
CA ARG A 253 69.81 1.82 -8.01
C ARG A 253 70.43 3.08 -7.37
N ARG A 254 69.68 3.71 -6.45
CA ARG A 254 70.07 3.93 -5.02
C ARG A 254 68.86 4.21 -4.11
N LEU A 255 68.96 3.72 -2.86
CA LEU A 255 68.23 4.08 -1.63
C LEU A 255 69.31 4.58 -0.62
N PRO A 256 69.04 5.05 0.62
CA PRO A 256 67.79 5.21 1.39
C PRO A 256 67.49 6.73 1.66
N HIS A 257 66.88 7.28 2.73
CA HIS A 257 66.34 6.85 4.06
C HIS A 257 65.18 7.80 4.49
N PRO A 258 64.41 7.51 5.58
CA PRO A 258 63.27 8.30 6.05
C PRO A 258 63.60 9.25 7.24
N VAL A 259 62.67 10.15 7.57
CA VAL A 259 62.54 10.83 8.88
C VAL A 259 61.04 10.93 9.24
N GLN A 260 60.72 10.82 10.54
CA GLN A 260 59.38 11.00 11.11
C GLN A 260 59.29 12.35 11.83
N VAL A 261 58.11 12.96 11.85
CA VAL A 261 57.36 13.28 13.10
C VAL A 261 55.89 12.95 12.84
#